data_AF-A0AA96M6E5-F1
#
_entry.id   AF-A0AA96M6E5-F1
#
_cell.length_a   1.000
_cell.length_b   1.000
_cell.length_c   1.000
_cell.angle_alpha   90.00
_cell.angle_beta   90.00
_cell.angle_gamma   90.00
#
_symmetry.space_group_name_H-M   'P 1'
#
loop_
_entity.id
_entity.type
_entity.pdbx_description
1 polymer ?
#
loop_
_entity_poly.entity_id
_entity_poly.type
_entity_poly.pdbx_seq_one_letter_code
_entity_poly.pdbx_strand_id
1 'polypeptide(L)'
;MKVFRTVYNVARADVLERTRQFSFLLMLGITMLAAYFFIPPTDGNYATLYLDRYRGVYNSAWVGSSVAISTTLFLSLFGFYLVKNSIRRDEQTGFGQIIASTSVSKLNYLAGKALSNFTVLSVIVAVIILITATMQLVRGEVLRIELWPMLSPFLFLTLPVMAVVSALAVLFETVKALRGVIGHVIYFSMYIAFISLSAYIPYGTNVITDRMKSDLTLLHPDYSGSFGIGVLTLGGQPMKLFQWQGMDWTPALIGQQLTLLLYAFIIILAASVFFRRFKEVPFTAHKGSKREQSRAAAEQAAAVAAGYTSADTIHAAGWNGFTRPSGTGARAAALSPVTLRNSFFPLVMAEIRLMMKGTRLGWYAVALVLIILGLSMPAGTSAAWMIWPLTWIWPLALWSGMGSREYRYQTHLLVASSPRYLTRQLTAVWLSGVLLACITGSGMLIRFILEGNLESLAYFASAALLIPSLALVSGVMTRTNRTFEVLYMLLWYLGPFNKTPVLDFLGSPSESGTSWAAAMGIRYWLVGCSYLAVSAGLLAAAYLARSRLAKSS
;
A
#
# COMPACT_ATOMS: atom_id res chain seq x y z
N MET A 1 24.12 2.36 -30.08
CA MET A 1 22.81 2.96 -30.46
C MET A 1 21.60 2.02 -30.30
N LYS A 2 21.65 0.73 -30.69
CA LYS A 2 20.48 -0.20 -30.57
C LYS A 2 19.96 -0.39 -29.13
N VAL A 3 20.86 -0.48 -28.14
CA VAL A 3 20.50 -0.63 -26.72
C VAL A 3 19.69 0.56 -26.20
N PHE A 4 20.20 1.78 -26.41
CA PHE A 4 19.53 3.01 -25.97
C PHE A 4 18.14 3.16 -26.58
N ARG A 5 18.01 2.89 -27.89
CA ARG A 5 16.70 2.90 -28.58
C ARG A 5 15.71 1.91 -27.97
N THR A 6 16.19 0.72 -27.57
CA THR A 6 15.35 -0.30 -26.95
C THR A 6 14.84 0.15 -25.58
N VAL A 7 15.75 0.63 -24.72
CA VAL A 7 15.42 1.15 -23.37
C VAL A 7 14.43 2.31 -23.49
N TYR A 8 14.69 3.26 -24.38
CA TYR A 8 13.82 4.41 -24.63
C TYR A 8 12.41 4.00 -25.10
N ASN A 9 12.30 3.06 -26.04
CA ASN A 9 11.00 2.63 -26.54
C ASN A 9 10.18 1.89 -25.49
N VAL A 10 10.82 1.04 -24.67
CA VAL A 10 10.16 0.37 -23.53
C VAL A 10 9.68 1.41 -22.53
N ALA A 11 10.52 2.39 -22.19
CA ALA A 11 10.17 3.46 -21.25
C ALA A 11 9.01 4.30 -21.79
N ARG A 12 9.10 4.77 -23.04
CA ARG A 12 8.09 5.61 -23.69
C ARG A 12 6.73 4.92 -23.75
N ALA A 13 6.69 3.64 -24.11
CA ALA A 13 5.43 2.89 -24.17
C ALA A 13 4.75 2.82 -22.80
N ASP A 14 5.51 2.49 -21.74
CA ASP A 14 4.99 2.38 -20.38
C ASP A 14 4.55 3.74 -19.81
N VAL A 15 5.29 4.83 -20.09
CA VAL A 15 4.91 6.20 -19.71
C VAL A 15 3.62 6.64 -20.40
N LEU A 16 3.49 6.39 -21.71
CA LEU A 16 2.26 6.74 -22.45
C LEU A 16 1.05 5.96 -21.92
N GLU A 17 1.23 4.70 -21.56
CA GLU A 17 0.15 3.90 -20.98
C GLU A 17 -0.29 4.46 -19.62
N ARG A 18 0.66 4.87 -18.77
CA ARG A 18 0.36 5.41 -17.43
C ARG A 18 -0.28 6.80 -17.48
N THR A 19 0.25 7.69 -18.30
CA THR A 19 -0.26 9.08 -18.42
C THR A 19 -1.68 9.14 -18.96
N ARG A 20 -2.12 8.11 -19.70
CA ARG A 20 -3.50 7.95 -20.19
C ARG A 20 -4.46 7.32 -19.17
N GLN A 21 -3.97 6.80 -18.05
CA GLN A 21 -4.83 6.22 -17.02
C GLN A 21 -5.40 7.32 -16.11
N PHE A 22 -6.70 7.25 -15.82
CA PHE A 22 -7.35 8.20 -14.92
C PHE A 22 -6.68 8.25 -13.53
N SER A 23 -6.12 7.13 -13.07
CA SER A 23 -5.36 7.09 -11.82
C SER A 23 -4.14 8.01 -11.81
N PHE A 24 -3.50 8.24 -12.96
CA PHE A 24 -2.40 9.20 -13.07
C PHE A 24 -2.87 10.64 -12.85
N LEU A 25 -3.99 11.03 -13.48
CA LEU A 25 -4.59 12.35 -13.29
C LEU A 25 -5.01 12.58 -11.84
N LEU A 26 -5.65 11.59 -11.21
CA LEU A 26 -6.03 11.65 -9.80
C LEU A 26 -4.80 11.87 -8.89
N MET A 27 -3.73 11.12 -9.14
CA MET A 27 -2.48 11.26 -8.39
C MET A 27 -1.83 12.63 -8.58
N LEU A 28 -1.86 13.16 -9.81
CA LEU A 28 -1.38 14.50 -10.12
C LEU A 28 -2.16 15.55 -9.31
N GLY A 29 -3.50 15.46 -9.28
CA GLY A 29 -4.36 16.32 -8.46
C GLY A 29 -4.08 16.21 -6.95
N ILE A 30 -3.89 15.00 -6.43
CA ILE A 30 -3.53 14.79 -5.01
C ILE A 30 -2.16 15.41 -4.70
N THR A 31 -1.17 15.26 -5.58
CA THR A 31 0.16 15.87 -5.39
C THR A 31 0.11 17.39 -5.48
N MET A 32 -0.77 17.95 -6.33
CA MET A 32 -1.01 19.38 -6.37
C MET A 32 -1.57 19.89 -5.04
N LEU A 33 -2.56 19.19 -4.50
CA LEU A 33 -3.15 19.50 -3.20
C LEU A 33 -2.12 19.37 -2.06
N ALA A 34 -1.28 18.34 -2.07
CA ALA A 34 -0.24 18.16 -1.06
C ALA A 34 0.80 19.30 -1.10
N ALA A 35 1.24 19.71 -2.29
CA ALA A 35 2.18 20.82 -2.47
C ALA A 35 1.62 22.15 -1.96
N TYR A 36 0.31 22.39 -2.12
CA TYR A 36 -0.36 23.54 -1.51
C TYR A 36 -0.23 23.54 0.02
N PHE A 37 -0.42 22.38 0.67
CA PHE A 37 -0.31 22.26 2.12
C PHE A 37 1.12 22.41 2.63
N PHE A 38 2.13 22.03 1.84
CA PHE A 38 3.54 22.16 2.23
C PHE A 38 4.00 23.61 2.45
N ILE A 39 3.29 24.59 1.88
CA ILE A 39 3.56 26.02 2.04
C ILE A 39 2.34 26.66 2.71
N PRO A 40 2.23 26.65 4.06
CA PRO A 40 1.12 27.25 4.80
C PRO A 40 0.86 28.73 4.47
N PRO A 41 -0.37 29.23 4.58
CA PRO A 41 -0.64 30.67 4.60
C PRO A 41 0.19 31.39 5.68
N THR A 42 0.56 32.65 5.44
CA THR A 42 1.37 33.46 6.37
C THR A 42 0.60 33.80 7.64
N ASP A 43 -0.72 33.90 7.52
CA ASP A 43 -1.71 34.06 8.59
C ASP A 43 -2.26 32.71 9.11
N GLY A 44 -1.74 31.58 8.60
CA GLY A 44 -2.21 30.25 8.98
C GLY A 44 -1.81 29.86 10.40
N ASN A 45 -2.72 29.21 11.14
CA ASN A 45 -2.43 28.67 12.48
C ASN A 45 -1.65 27.35 12.45
N TYR A 46 -0.90 27.08 11.37
CA TYR A 46 -0.07 25.89 11.27
C TYR A 46 1.22 26.12 10.49
N ALA A 47 2.27 25.39 10.86
CA ALA A 47 3.54 25.32 10.14
C ALA A 47 3.79 23.88 9.65
N THR A 48 4.50 23.74 8.54
CA THR A 48 4.88 22.43 7.96
C THR A 48 6.33 22.07 8.15
N LEU A 49 7.22 23.08 8.13
CA LEU A 49 8.63 22.94 8.44
C LEU A 49 8.98 24.07 9.40
N TYR A 50 9.54 23.71 10.54
CA TYR A 50 9.90 24.63 11.60
C TYR A 50 11.17 24.19 12.33
N LEU A 51 11.87 25.18 12.89
CA LEU A 51 13.08 25.05 13.69
C LEU A 51 12.77 25.65 15.06
N ASP A 52 12.35 24.84 16.03
CA ASP A 52 11.70 25.31 17.26
C ASP A 52 10.51 26.26 17.00
N ARG A 53 10.71 27.55 17.28
CA ARG A 53 9.75 28.65 17.08
C ARG A 53 10.07 29.48 15.85
N TYR A 54 11.06 29.05 15.06
CA TYR A 54 11.53 29.74 13.87
C TYR A 54 10.99 29.10 12.60
N ARG A 55 10.71 29.97 11.64
CA ARG A 55 10.25 29.64 10.30
C ARG A 55 11.00 30.53 9.32
N GLY A 56 11.40 29.99 8.19
CA GLY A 56 12.03 30.80 7.16
C GLY A 56 11.04 31.71 6.43
N VAL A 57 11.52 32.89 6.07
CA VAL A 57 10.84 33.79 5.14
C VAL A 57 10.62 33.05 3.82
N TYR A 58 9.46 33.23 3.19
CA TYR A 58 9.08 32.62 1.93
C TYR A 58 9.82 33.20 0.71
N ASN A 59 11.15 33.10 0.73
CA ASN A 59 12.02 33.29 -0.41
C ASN A 59 12.23 31.96 -1.17
N SER A 60 12.86 32.06 -2.34
CA SER A 60 13.08 30.92 -3.25
C SER A 60 13.89 29.78 -2.61
N ALA A 61 14.85 30.11 -1.74
CA ALA A 61 15.67 29.15 -1.03
C ALA A 61 14.85 28.32 -0.04
N TRP A 62 14.14 28.97 0.87
CA TRP A 62 13.33 28.32 1.90
C TRP A 62 12.17 27.53 1.30
N VAL A 63 11.43 28.14 0.37
CA VAL A 63 10.27 27.49 -0.27
C VAL A 63 10.71 26.29 -1.10
N GLY A 64 11.76 26.44 -1.91
CA GLY A 64 12.31 25.33 -2.71
C GLY A 64 12.80 24.17 -1.84
N SER A 65 13.52 24.46 -0.76
CA SER A 65 14.05 23.43 0.13
C SER A 65 12.99 22.76 1.00
N SER A 66 12.07 23.54 1.60
CA SER A 66 10.98 22.99 2.43
C SER A 66 10.08 22.07 1.62
N VAL A 67 9.73 22.46 0.38
CA VAL A 67 8.94 21.62 -0.51
C VAL A 67 9.75 20.43 -1.01
N ALA A 68 11.03 20.58 -1.38
CA ALA A 68 11.86 19.45 -1.80
C ALA A 68 12.06 18.41 -0.69
N ILE A 69 12.25 18.84 0.56
CA ILE A 69 12.34 17.96 1.74
C ILE A 69 11.01 17.21 1.91
N SER A 70 9.89 17.93 1.94
CA SER A 70 8.55 17.34 2.08
C SER A 70 8.25 16.36 0.94
N THR A 71 8.56 16.74 -0.31
CA THR A 71 8.39 15.89 -1.50
C THR A 71 9.25 14.65 -1.42
N THR A 72 10.50 14.77 -0.96
CA THR A 72 11.39 13.60 -0.80
C THR A 72 10.82 12.62 0.22
N LEU A 73 10.27 13.10 1.35
CA LEU A 73 9.66 12.24 2.37
C LEU A 73 8.37 11.57 1.88
N PHE A 74 7.44 12.33 1.30
CA PHE A 74 6.15 11.77 0.90
C PHE A 74 6.22 11.00 -0.41
N LEU A 75 6.90 11.52 -1.43
CA LEU A 75 6.98 10.90 -2.74
C LEU A 75 7.89 9.67 -2.74
N SER A 76 8.91 9.58 -1.87
CA SER A 76 9.64 8.31 -1.74
C SER A 76 8.75 7.20 -1.22
N LEU A 77 7.84 7.47 -0.28
CA LEU A 77 6.89 6.48 0.19
C LEU A 77 5.82 6.15 -0.86
N PHE A 78 5.03 7.15 -1.27
CA PHE A 78 3.89 6.93 -2.17
C PHE A 78 4.31 6.62 -3.60
N GLY A 79 5.41 7.22 -4.05
CA GLY A 79 5.95 7.05 -5.40
C GLY A 79 6.31 5.61 -5.70
N PHE A 80 6.82 4.84 -4.73
CA PHE A 80 7.03 3.41 -4.89
C PHE A 80 5.74 2.67 -5.23
N TYR A 81 4.68 2.85 -4.45
CA TYR A 81 3.41 2.15 -4.67
C TYR A 81 2.70 2.62 -5.94
N LEU A 82 2.92 3.88 -6.34
CA LEU A 82 2.45 4.45 -7.60
C LEU A 82 3.10 3.75 -8.80
N VAL A 83 4.43 3.63 -8.80
CA VAL A 83 5.18 3.14 -9.97
C VAL A 83 5.37 1.63 -9.98
N LYS A 84 5.11 0.94 -8.87
CA LYS A 84 5.13 -0.52 -8.80
C LYS A 84 3.98 -1.13 -9.62
N ASN A 85 4.26 -2.30 -10.18
CA ASN A 85 3.42 -3.19 -10.99
C ASN A 85 3.44 -2.94 -12.50
N SER A 86 4.49 -2.28 -13.02
CA SER A 86 4.72 -2.24 -14.47
C SER A 86 4.94 -3.63 -15.08
N ILE A 87 5.78 -4.46 -14.46
CA ILE A 87 6.15 -5.79 -14.96
C ILE A 87 4.99 -6.75 -14.72
N ARG A 88 4.34 -6.64 -13.55
CA ARG A 88 3.15 -7.45 -13.25
C ARG A 88 1.99 -7.16 -14.19
N ARG A 89 1.85 -5.92 -14.65
CA ARG A 89 0.84 -5.56 -15.67
C ARG A 89 1.13 -6.27 -16.99
N ASP A 90 2.39 -6.25 -17.44
CA ASP A 90 2.80 -7.01 -18.64
C ASP A 90 2.51 -8.51 -18.48
N GLU A 91 2.69 -9.08 -17.29
CA GLU A 91 2.36 -10.49 -16.98
C GLU A 91 0.84 -10.75 -17.04
N GLN A 92 0.02 -9.91 -16.40
CA GLN A 92 -1.43 -10.08 -16.31
C GLN A 92 -2.17 -9.83 -17.64
N THR A 93 -1.63 -8.98 -18.49
CA THR A 93 -2.19 -8.68 -19.82
C THR A 93 -1.74 -9.68 -20.90
N GLY A 94 -0.85 -10.62 -20.57
CA GLY A 94 -0.23 -11.55 -21.52
C GLY A 94 0.86 -10.92 -22.38
N PHE A 95 1.05 -9.59 -22.35
CA PHE A 95 2.08 -8.90 -23.13
C PHE A 95 3.51 -9.36 -22.79
N GLY A 96 3.73 -9.82 -21.57
CA GLY A 96 4.99 -10.42 -21.13
C GLY A 96 5.44 -11.62 -21.98
N GLN A 97 4.51 -12.39 -22.54
CA GLN A 97 4.81 -13.52 -23.43
C GLN A 97 5.37 -13.05 -24.78
N ILE A 98 4.82 -11.95 -25.32
CA ILE A 98 5.34 -11.31 -26.53
C ILE A 98 6.78 -10.84 -26.26
N ILE A 99 7.02 -10.13 -25.15
CA ILE A 99 8.38 -9.68 -24.76
C ILE A 99 9.34 -10.87 -24.59
N ALA A 100 8.88 -11.99 -24.04
CA ALA A 100 9.70 -13.20 -23.89
C ALA A 100 10.15 -13.77 -25.24
N SER A 101 9.33 -13.65 -26.28
CA SER A 101 9.64 -14.10 -27.65
C SER A 101 10.54 -13.15 -28.47
N THR A 102 10.74 -11.91 -28.01
CA THR A 102 11.62 -10.94 -28.70
C THR A 102 13.12 -11.15 -28.42
N SER A 103 14.01 -10.37 -29.04
CA SER A 103 15.46 -10.39 -28.75
C SER A 103 15.89 -9.43 -27.63
N VAL A 104 14.95 -8.82 -26.90
CA VAL A 104 15.25 -7.82 -25.86
C VAL A 104 15.93 -8.49 -24.65
N SER A 105 17.10 -7.98 -24.26
CA SER A 105 17.81 -8.46 -23.07
C SER A 105 17.07 -8.13 -21.78
N LYS A 106 17.25 -8.94 -20.73
CA LYS A 106 16.65 -8.70 -19.40
C LYS A 106 17.00 -7.32 -18.87
N LEU A 107 18.27 -6.94 -18.96
CA LEU A 107 18.76 -5.65 -18.46
C LEU A 107 18.12 -4.47 -19.21
N ASN A 108 18.02 -4.53 -20.54
CA ASN A 108 17.44 -3.45 -21.33
C ASN A 108 15.96 -3.27 -21.04
N TYR A 109 15.22 -4.37 -20.87
CA TYR A 109 13.81 -4.33 -20.47
C TYR A 109 13.63 -3.70 -19.08
N LEU A 110 14.40 -4.16 -18.08
CA LEU A 110 14.31 -3.65 -16.71
C LEU A 110 14.78 -2.20 -16.59
N ALA A 111 15.84 -1.82 -17.29
CA ALA A 111 16.29 -0.44 -17.37
C ALA A 111 15.23 0.46 -18.03
N GLY A 112 14.51 -0.03 -19.05
CA GLY A 112 13.38 0.67 -19.64
C GLY A 112 12.22 0.87 -18.66
N LYS A 113 11.88 -0.16 -17.87
CA LYS A 113 10.85 -0.05 -16.82
C LYS A 113 11.27 0.90 -15.69
N ALA A 114 12.53 0.85 -15.26
CA ALA A 114 13.08 1.80 -14.28
C ALA A 114 13.09 3.24 -14.82
N LEU A 115 13.45 3.43 -16.09
CA LEU A 115 13.42 4.75 -16.71
C LEU A 115 11.99 5.28 -16.83
N SER A 116 11.00 4.44 -17.17
CA SER A 116 9.58 4.81 -17.14
C SER A 116 9.15 5.27 -15.75
N ASN A 117 9.41 4.45 -14.73
CA ASN A 117 9.10 4.75 -13.34
C ASN A 117 9.72 6.08 -12.89
N PHE A 118 11.00 6.28 -13.20
CA PHE A 118 11.72 7.52 -12.88
C PHE A 118 11.13 8.73 -13.62
N THR A 119 10.76 8.57 -14.90
CA THR A 119 10.13 9.64 -15.69
C THR A 119 8.79 10.05 -15.09
N VAL A 120 7.95 9.09 -14.70
CA VAL A 120 6.64 9.37 -14.05
C VAL A 120 6.82 10.16 -12.76
N LEU A 121 7.77 9.75 -11.90
CA LEU A 121 8.08 10.48 -10.66
C LEU A 121 8.66 11.87 -10.95
N SER A 122 9.51 12.00 -11.97
CA SER A 122 10.11 13.28 -12.36
C SER A 122 9.06 14.26 -12.89
N VAL A 123 8.04 13.79 -13.62
CA VAL A 123 6.91 14.62 -14.05
C VAL A 123 6.13 15.15 -12.84
N ILE A 124 5.89 14.32 -11.83
CA ILE A 124 5.25 14.76 -10.58
C ILE A 124 6.11 15.82 -9.89
N VAL A 125 7.43 15.62 -9.79
CA VAL A 125 8.35 16.61 -9.22
C VAL A 125 8.32 17.92 -10.01
N ALA A 126 8.29 17.87 -11.35
CA ALA A 126 8.20 19.06 -12.19
C ALA A 126 6.90 19.85 -11.94
N VAL A 127 5.77 19.15 -11.79
CA VAL A 127 4.49 19.78 -11.41
C VAL A 127 4.59 20.43 -10.03
N ILE A 128 5.19 19.75 -9.05
CA ILE A 128 5.38 20.30 -7.70
C ILE A 128 6.26 21.56 -7.74
N ILE A 129 7.32 21.59 -8.55
CA ILE A 129 8.17 22.77 -8.75
C ILE A 129 7.35 23.97 -9.28
N LEU A 130 6.48 23.76 -10.26
CA LEU A 130 5.61 24.82 -10.79
C LEU A 130 4.67 25.38 -9.72
N ILE A 131 4.11 24.51 -8.89
CA ILE A 131 3.24 24.90 -7.77
C ILE A 131 4.04 25.63 -6.71
N THR A 132 5.25 25.19 -6.43
CA THR A 132 6.18 25.81 -5.48
C THR A 132 6.45 27.27 -5.87
N ALA A 133 6.76 27.51 -7.15
CA ALA A 133 6.93 28.86 -7.70
C ALA A 133 5.64 29.70 -7.59
N THR A 134 4.51 29.11 -7.93
CA THR A 134 3.19 29.78 -7.83
C THR A 134 2.86 30.15 -6.38
N MET A 135 3.10 29.22 -5.44
CA MET A 135 2.81 29.42 -4.03
C MET A 135 3.71 30.47 -3.40
N GLN A 136 4.99 30.56 -3.79
CA GLN A 136 5.85 31.66 -3.33
C GLN A 136 5.25 33.02 -3.69
N LEU A 137 4.74 33.19 -4.92
CA LEU A 137 4.07 34.42 -5.35
C LEU A 137 2.77 34.66 -4.59
N VAL A 138 1.97 33.62 -4.36
CA VAL A 138 0.69 33.71 -3.63
C VAL A 138 0.89 34.06 -2.16
N ARG A 139 1.95 33.54 -1.51
CA ARG A 139 2.25 33.87 -0.10
C ARG A 139 2.79 35.29 0.07
N GLY A 140 3.38 35.87 -0.97
CA GLY A 140 3.61 37.31 -1.08
C GLY A 140 4.73 37.90 -0.21
N GLU A 141 5.47 37.13 0.59
CA GLU A 141 6.57 37.67 1.39
C GLU A 141 7.77 38.12 0.53
N VAL A 142 8.16 37.31 -0.46
CA VAL A 142 9.22 37.64 -1.43
C VAL A 142 8.79 37.23 -2.83
N LEU A 143 8.46 38.23 -3.65
CA LEU A 143 7.98 38.03 -5.03
C LEU A 143 9.09 37.68 -6.04
N ARG A 144 10.36 37.87 -5.67
CA ARG A 144 11.50 37.53 -6.52
C ARG A 144 11.72 36.02 -6.54
N ILE A 145 11.50 35.40 -7.70
CA ILE A 145 11.82 34.00 -7.94
C ILE A 145 13.28 33.89 -8.41
N GLU A 146 14.09 33.18 -7.63
CA GLU A 146 15.45 32.81 -7.97
C GLU A 146 15.46 31.31 -8.30
N LEU A 147 15.68 31.00 -9.58
CA LEU A 147 15.51 29.64 -10.09
C LEU A 147 16.48 28.65 -9.44
N TRP A 148 17.73 29.04 -9.22
CA TRP A 148 18.74 28.10 -8.71
C TRP A 148 18.50 27.69 -7.23
N PRO A 149 18.30 28.63 -6.27
CA PRO A 149 17.94 28.26 -4.90
C PRO A 149 16.64 27.46 -4.80
N MET A 150 15.69 27.69 -5.71
CA MET A 150 14.44 26.95 -5.76
C MET A 150 14.60 25.53 -6.31
N LEU A 151 15.32 25.37 -7.43
CA LEU A 151 15.41 24.11 -8.17
C LEU A 151 16.46 23.15 -7.62
N SER A 152 17.58 23.67 -7.11
CA SER A 152 18.73 22.85 -6.73
C SER A 152 18.41 21.79 -5.64
N PRO A 153 17.54 22.04 -4.64
CA PRO A 153 17.08 20.98 -3.73
C PRO A 153 16.36 19.84 -4.46
N PHE A 154 15.50 20.12 -5.44
CA PHE A 154 14.82 19.07 -6.19
C PHE A 154 15.80 18.27 -7.05
N LEU A 155 16.79 18.94 -7.67
CA LEU A 155 17.78 18.30 -8.54
C LEU A 155 18.73 17.37 -7.79
N PHE A 156 19.20 17.79 -6.60
CA PHE A 156 20.24 17.07 -5.88
C PHE A 156 19.74 16.28 -4.67
N LEU A 157 18.53 16.52 -4.17
CA LEU A 157 17.92 15.70 -3.12
C LEU A 157 16.80 14.83 -3.68
N THR A 158 15.78 15.43 -4.30
CA THR A 158 14.54 14.71 -4.65
C THR A 158 14.74 13.73 -5.81
N LEU A 159 15.28 14.19 -6.95
CA LEU A 159 15.42 13.34 -8.15
C LEU A 159 16.35 12.13 -7.92
N PRO A 160 17.52 12.25 -7.27
CA PRO A 160 18.37 11.08 -7.01
C PRO A 160 17.68 10.04 -6.13
N VAL A 161 16.91 10.46 -5.12
CA VAL A 161 16.07 9.55 -4.31
C VAL A 161 14.98 8.91 -5.17
N MET A 162 14.31 9.65 -6.07
CA MET A 162 13.31 9.08 -6.97
C MET A 162 13.89 8.02 -7.92
N ALA A 163 15.16 8.16 -8.33
CA ALA A 163 15.85 7.15 -9.13
C ALA A 163 16.03 5.83 -8.35
N VAL A 164 16.42 5.91 -7.07
CA VAL A 164 16.54 4.74 -6.19
C VAL A 164 15.17 4.09 -5.97
N VAL A 165 14.13 4.87 -5.67
CA VAL A 165 12.75 4.39 -5.50
C VAL A 165 12.26 3.67 -6.76
N SER A 166 12.54 4.25 -7.94
CA SER A 166 12.21 3.65 -9.22
C SER A 166 12.89 2.29 -9.43
N ALA A 167 14.19 2.19 -9.13
CA ALA A 167 14.95 0.95 -9.24
C ALA A 167 14.46 -0.12 -8.24
N LEU A 168 14.14 0.29 -7.01
CA LEU A 168 13.57 -0.59 -5.99
C LEU A 168 12.20 -1.14 -6.42
N ALA A 169 11.34 -0.33 -7.04
CA ALA A 169 10.07 -0.81 -7.57
C ALA A 169 10.27 -1.95 -8.58
N VAL A 170 11.25 -1.80 -9.47
CA VAL A 170 11.63 -2.86 -10.42
C VAL A 170 12.16 -4.10 -9.70
N LEU A 171 13.09 -3.96 -8.75
CA LEU A 171 13.62 -5.09 -7.97
C LEU A 171 12.52 -5.86 -7.23
N PHE A 172 11.60 -5.15 -6.58
CA PHE A 172 10.51 -5.77 -5.83
C PHE A 172 9.52 -6.51 -6.74
N GLU A 173 9.43 -6.12 -8.00
CA GLU A 173 8.64 -6.83 -9.01
C GLU A 173 9.37 -8.04 -9.61
N THR A 174 10.70 -8.07 -9.65
CA THR A 174 11.43 -9.23 -10.20
C THR A 174 11.51 -10.37 -9.19
N VAL A 175 11.54 -10.08 -7.89
CA VAL A 175 11.62 -11.08 -6.81
C VAL A 175 10.23 -11.59 -6.42
N LYS A 176 9.94 -12.89 -6.65
CA LYS A 176 8.62 -13.51 -6.39
C LYS A 176 8.09 -13.26 -4.97
N ALA A 177 8.95 -13.25 -3.96
CA ALA A 177 8.58 -13.01 -2.57
C ALA A 177 8.15 -11.55 -2.28
N LEU A 178 8.69 -10.57 -3.03
CA LEU A 178 8.48 -9.13 -2.82
C LEU A 178 7.34 -8.54 -3.68
N ARG A 179 6.77 -9.33 -4.59
CA ARG A 179 5.65 -8.93 -5.45
C ARG A 179 4.35 -8.66 -4.70
N GLY A 180 4.17 -9.29 -3.53
CA GLY A 180 2.94 -9.21 -2.72
C GLY A 180 3.04 -8.27 -1.53
N VAL A 181 2.15 -8.49 -0.55
CA VAL A 181 2.03 -7.69 0.68
C VAL A 181 3.32 -7.63 1.48
N ILE A 182 4.05 -8.74 1.56
CA ILE A 182 5.35 -8.80 2.26
C ILE A 182 6.32 -7.76 1.70
N GLY A 183 6.38 -7.59 0.38
CA GLY A 183 7.22 -6.56 -0.21
C GLY A 183 6.72 -5.14 0.06
N HIS A 184 5.42 -4.94 0.28
CA HIS A 184 4.92 -3.62 0.70
C HIS A 184 5.34 -3.30 2.13
N VAL A 185 5.26 -4.26 3.04
CA VAL A 185 5.74 -4.12 4.43
C VAL A 185 7.26 -3.88 4.46
N ILE A 186 8.05 -4.69 3.74
CA ILE A 186 9.51 -4.52 3.69
C ILE A 186 9.89 -3.13 3.15
N TYR A 187 9.21 -2.66 2.11
CA TYR A 187 9.46 -1.32 1.58
C TYR A 187 9.13 -0.24 2.61
N PHE A 188 8.00 -0.38 3.30
CA PHE A 188 7.58 0.54 4.35
C PHE A 188 8.59 0.58 5.52
N SER A 189 9.07 -0.59 5.96
CA SER A 189 10.11 -0.68 6.97
C SER A 189 11.43 -0.07 6.51
N MET A 190 11.82 -0.28 5.24
CA MET A 190 13.01 0.34 4.65
C MET A 190 12.88 1.87 4.54
N TYR A 191 11.68 2.37 4.26
CA TYR A 191 11.37 3.81 4.27
C TYR A 191 11.52 4.41 5.68
N ILE A 192 10.96 3.77 6.70
CA ILE A 192 11.13 4.20 8.10
C ILE A 192 12.61 4.17 8.48
N ALA A 193 13.32 3.10 8.12
CA ALA A 193 14.76 2.99 8.38
C ALA A 193 15.54 4.10 7.66
N PHE A 194 15.20 4.42 6.41
CA PHE A 194 15.84 5.51 5.67
C PHE A 194 15.64 6.87 6.37
N ILE A 195 14.42 7.18 6.83
CA ILE A 195 14.16 8.41 7.59
C ILE A 195 14.92 8.41 8.91
N SER A 196 14.84 7.32 9.67
CA SER A 196 15.44 7.23 11.00
C SER A 196 16.97 7.29 10.94
N LEU A 197 17.57 6.65 9.94
CA LEU A 197 19.01 6.62 9.73
C LEU A 197 19.54 7.87 9.01
N SER A 198 18.67 8.69 8.42
CA SER A 198 19.08 9.91 7.70
C SER A 198 19.92 10.87 8.55
N ALA A 199 19.83 10.80 9.89
CA ALA A 199 20.65 11.59 10.82
C ALA A 199 22.11 11.13 10.91
N TYR A 200 22.39 9.91 10.47
CA TYR A 200 23.70 9.27 10.62
C TYR A 200 24.36 8.94 9.27
N ILE A 201 23.64 9.15 8.16
CA ILE A 201 24.14 8.90 6.81
C ILE A 201 24.13 10.20 6.01
N PRO A 202 25.04 10.35 5.03
CA PRO A 202 25.17 11.60 4.28
C PRO A 202 24.12 11.70 3.14
N TYR A 203 22.91 11.18 3.37
CA TYR A 203 21.80 11.13 2.42
C TYR A 203 20.48 11.46 3.11
N GLY A 204 19.48 11.88 2.33
CA GLY A 204 18.17 12.21 2.86
C GLY A 204 18.05 13.66 3.28
N THR A 205 17.02 13.97 4.07
CA THR A 205 16.60 15.35 4.34
C THR A 205 17.63 16.15 5.12
N ASN A 206 18.48 15.49 5.90
CA ASN A 206 19.46 16.14 6.76
C ASN A 206 20.57 16.86 6.02
N VAL A 207 20.82 16.49 4.76
CA VAL A 207 21.72 17.24 3.86
C VAL A 207 21.36 18.73 3.83
N ILE A 208 20.06 19.06 3.89
CA ILE A 208 19.60 20.45 3.89
C ILE A 208 19.30 20.93 5.31
N THR A 209 18.65 20.11 6.13
CA THR A 209 18.19 20.55 7.45
C THR A 209 19.35 20.79 8.42
N ASP A 210 20.46 20.07 8.31
CA ASP A 210 21.66 20.34 9.12
C ASP A 210 22.24 21.71 8.81
N ARG A 211 22.22 22.14 7.55
CA ARG A 211 22.65 23.49 7.17
C ARG A 211 21.66 24.55 7.67
N MET A 212 20.35 24.32 7.52
CA MET A 212 19.33 25.22 8.08
C MET A 212 19.50 25.41 9.59
N LYS A 213 19.74 24.32 10.33
CA LYS A 213 20.01 24.34 11.78
C LYS A 213 21.28 25.12 12.08
N SER A 214 22.38 24.81 11.39
CA SER A 214 23.67 25.49 11.59
C SER A 214 23.58 26.99 11.33
N ASP A 215 22.95 27.40 10.23
CA ASP A 215 22.80 28.83 9.90
C ASP A 215 21.92 29.55 10.92
N LEU A 216 20.88 28.88 11.44
CA LEU A 216 20.03 29.45 12.50
C LEU A 216 20.77 29.58 13.83
N THR A 217 21.55 28.57 14.24
CA THR A 217 22.36 28.61 15.47
C THR A 217 23.36 29.76 15.46
N LEU A 218 23.92 30.09 14.29
CA LEU A 218 24.84 31.23 14.15
C LEU A 218 24.17 32.59 14.41
N LEU A 219 22.88 32.73 14.09
CA LEU A 219 22.12 33.96 14.33
C LEU A 219 21.43 33.99 15.70
N HIS A 220 21.04 32.82 16.21
CA HIS A 220 20.24 32.65 17.42
C HIS A 220 20.84 31.56 18.31
N PRO A 221 21.79 31.91 19.21
CA PRO A 221 22.41 30.94 20.13
C PRO A 221 21.44 30.29 21.11
N ASP A 222 20.24 30.86 21.30
CA ASP A 222 19.13 30.33 22.11
C ASP A 222 18.39 29.16 21.44
N TYR A 223 18.67 28.89 20.16
CA TYR A 223 18.07 27.80 19.40
C TYR A 223 18.55 26.43 19.89
N SER A 224 17.63 25.51 20.18
CA SER A 224 17.94 24.21 20.78
C SER A 224 18.50 23.18 19.79
N GLY A 225 18.44 23.46 18.48
CA GLY A 225 18.76 22.50 17.42
C GLY A 225 17.56 21.63 16.99
N SER A 226 16.38 21.85 17.57
CA SER A 226 15.17 21.08 17.27
C SER A 226 14.58 21.40 15.90
N PHE A 227 14.23 20.34 15.18
CA PHE A 227 13.68 20.40 13.84
C PHE A 227 12.41 19.57 13.75
N GLY A 228 11.37 20.13 13.13
CA GLY A 228 10.11 19.44 12.89
C GLY A 228 9.64 19.59 11.45
N ILE A 229 9.15 18.47 10.91
CA ILE A 229 8.38 18.43 9.66
C ILE A 229 7.04 17.76 9.96
N GLY A 230 5.95 18.38 9.52
CA GLY A 230 4.59 17.91 9.73
C GLY A 230 3.68 19.09 10.03
N VAL A 231 2.38 18.85 10.17
CA VAL A 231 1.43 19.92 10.47
C VAL A 231 1.47 20.23 11.97
N LEU A 232 2.21 21.26 12.35
CA LEU A 232 2.23 21.78 13.72
C LEU A 232 1.18 22.89 13.85
N THR A 233 0.18 22.70 14.71
CA THR A 233 -0.77 23.77 15.08
C THR A 233 -0.12 24.75 16.05
N LEU A 234 -0.11 26.03 15.72
CA LEU A 234 0.67 27.08 16.42
C LEU A 234 0.06 27.56 17.75
N GLY A 235 -1.18 27.16 18.05
CA GLY A 235 -1.83 27.49 19.34
C GLY A 235 -1.88 29.00 19.64
N GLY A 236 -1.83 29.85 18.61
CA GLY A 236 -1.82 31.31 18.75
C GLY A 236 -0.45 31.95 19.02
N GLN A 237 0.65 31.19 19.06
CA GLN A 237 2.01 31.76 19.18
C GLN A 237 2.61 32.01 17.79
N PRO A 238 2.93 33.26 17.42
CA PRO A 238 3.53 33.56 16.11
C PRO A 238 4.95 32.98 16.02
N MET A 239 5.29 32.40 14.88
CA MET A 239 6.66 31.97 14.61
C MET A 239 7.57 33.16 14.34
N LYS A 240 8.79 33.11 14.86
CA LYS A 240 9.85 34.05 14.51
C LYS A 240 10.35 33.77 13.10
N LEU A 241 10.60 34.83 12.33
CA LEU A 241 11.08 34.70 10.95
C LEU A 241 12.60 34.69 10.90
N PHE A 242 13.15 33.84 10.02
CA PHE A 242 14.57 33.73 9.75
C PHE A 242 14.82 33.79 8.24
N GLN A 243 15.78 34.59 7.78
CA GLN A 243 16.10 34.68 6.35
C GLN A 243 17.17 33.65 5.99
N TRP A 244 16.75 32.52 5.43
CA TRP A 244 17.66 31.47 4.98
C TRP A 244 18.03 31.66 3.50
N GLN A 245 19.33 31.64 3.18
CA GLN A 245 19.85 31.96 1.84
C GLN A 245 20.01 30.74 0.92
N GLY A 246 19.74 29.52 1.43
CA GLY A 246 19.82 28.30 0.65
C GLY A 246 21.08 27.49 0.90
N MET A 247 21.30 26.49 0.05
CA MET A 247 22.43 25.57 0.14
C MET A 247 23.56 25.99 -0.80
N ASP A 248 24.78 26.00 -0.27
CA ASP A 248 26.00 26.06 -1.07
C ASP A 248 26.33 24.65 -1.58
N TRP A 249 25.87 24.33 -2.80
CA TRP A 249 26.13 23.04 -3.43
C TRP A 249 27.57 22.91 -3.87
N THR A 250 28.43 22.44 -2.97
CA THR A 250 29.84 22.14 -3.29
C THR A 250 29.92 20.95 -4.27
N PRO A 251 30.94 20.90 -5.16
CA PRO A 251 31.12 19.77 -6.06
C PRO A 251 31.19 18.41 -5.34
N ALA A 252 31.76 18.39 -4.14
CA ALA A 252 31.82 17.21 -3.29
C ALA A 252 30.41 16.75 -2.87
N LEU A 253 29.55 17.68 -2.41
CA LEU A 253 28.18 17.36 -2.02
C LEU A 253 27.33 16.91 -3.22
N ILE A 254 27.47 17.58 -4.37
CA ILE A 254 26.80 17.18 -5.60
C ILE A 254 27.23 15.76 -6.00
N GLY A 255 28.54 15.50 -6.04
CA GLY A 255 29.10 14.18 -6.37
C GLY A 255 28.56 13.09 -5.44
N GLN A 256 28.51 13.39 -4.14
CA GLN A 256 27.92 12.51 -3.12
C GLN A 256 26.45 12.21 -3.42
N GLN A 257 25.60 13.20 -3.71
CA GLN A 257 24.18 12.92 -4.01
C GLN A 257 23.98 12.16 -5.32
N LEU A 258 24.82 12.41 -6.33
CA LEU A 258 24.77 11.68 -7.59
C LEU A 258 25.16 10.20 -7.47
N THR A 259 25.83 9.79 -6.39
CA THR A 259 26.08 8.36 -6.12
C THR A 259 24.79 7.55 -5.94
N LEU A 260 23.66 8.18 -5.57
CA LEU A 260 22.36 7.51 -5.52
C LEU A 260 21.93 6.99 -6.90
N LEU A 261 22.31 7.66 -7.99
CA LEU A 261 22.08 7.16 -9.35
C LEU A 261 22.89 5.89 -9.64
N LEU A 262 24.11 5.80 -9.11
CA LEU A 262 24.93 4.59 -9.18
C LEU A 262 24.27 3.45 -8.38
N TYR A 263 23.77 3.72 -7.18
CA TYR A 263 23.02 2.71 -6.40
C TYR A 263 21.75 2.25 -7.13
N ALA A 264 21.00 3.16 -7.75
CA ALA A 264 19.85 2.81 -8.59
C ALA A 264 20.26 1.88 -9.74
N PHE A 265 21.38 2.15 -10.41
CA PHE A 265 21.91 1.28 -11.46
C PHE A 265 22.32 -0.10 -10.93
N ILE A 266 23.00 -0.18 -9.79
CA ILE A 266 23.38 -1.44 -9.12
C ILE A 266 22.13 -2.25 -8.75
N ILE A 267 21.07 -1.60 -8.26
CA ILE A 267 19.79 -2.25 -7.95
C ILE A 267 19.15 -2.85 -9.21
N ILE A 268 19.22 -2.16 -10.35
CA ILE A 268 18.72 -2.68 -11.64
C ILE A 268 19.54 -3.89 -12.10
N LEU A 269 20.86 -3.86 -11.93
CA LEU A 269 21.73 -5.02 -12.20
C LEU A 269 21.33 -6.22 -11.32
N ALA A 270 21.15 -6.01 -10.01
CA ALA A 270 20.66 -7.04 -9.10
C ALA A 270 19.29 -7.57 -9.53
N ALA A 271 18.36 -6.69 -9.90
CA ALA A 271 17.03 -7.08 -10.39
C ALA A 271 17.10 -7.97 -11.64
N SER A 272 18.09 -7.75 -12.52
CA SER A 272 18.30 -8.53 -13.74
C SER A 272 18.68 -9.99 -13.48
N VAL A 273 19.39 -10.26 -12.38
CA VAL A 273 19.75 -11.62 -11.94
C VAL A 273 18.50 -12.40 -11.53
N PHE A 274 17.61 -11.77 -10.76
CA PHE A 274 16.38 -12.41 -10.28
C PHE A 274 15.29 -12.53 -11.36
N PHE A 275 15.33 -11.70 -12.40
CA PHE A 275 14.29 -11.67 -13.42
C PHE A 275 14.34 -12.93 -14.32
N ARG A 276 13.25 -13.70 -14.31
CA ARG A 276 13.11 -14.96 -15.07
C ARG A 276 12.44 -14.81 -16.44
N ARG A 277 12.24 -13.57 -16.93
CA ARG A 277 11.75 -13.25 -18.29
C ARG A 277 10.44 -13.96 -18.67
N PHE A 278 9.38 -13.71 -17.89
CA PHE A 278 8.01 -14.21 -18.13
C PHE A 278 7.89 -15.69 -18.51
N LYS A 279 8.88 -16.51 -18.15
CA LYS A 279 8.81 -17.97 -18.32
C LYS A 279 7.74 -18.48 -17.38
N GLU A 280 6.52 -18.67 -17.88
CA GLU A 280 5.60 -19.57 -17.19
C GLU A 280 6.13 -20.99 -17.34
N VAL A 281 6.00 -21.75 -16.24
CA VAL A 281 5.99 -23.20 -16.33
C VAL A 281 4.84 -23.52 -17.27
N PRO A 282 5.06 -24.30 -18.34
CA PRO A 282 3.97 -24.65 -19.24
C PRO A 282 2.77 -25.16 -18.44
N PHE A 283 1.56 -25.00 -18.98
CA PHE A 283 0.32 -25.63 -18.51
C PHE A 283 0.41 -27.18 -18.39
N THR A 284 1.59 -27.77 -18.49
CA THR A 284 1.88 -29.15 -18.20
C THR A 284 1.77 -29.42 -16.70
N ALA A 285 0.73 -30.17 -16.35
CA ALA A 285 0.62 -31.00 -15.17
C ALA A 285 0.79 -30.25 -13.84
N HIS A 286 -0.36 -29.87 -13.27
CA HIS A 286 -0.54 -30.14 -11.85
C HIS A 286 -0.09 -31.60 -11.66
N LYS A 287 1.06 -31.83 -11.01
CA LYS A 287 1.27 -33.09 -10.30
C LYS A 287 0.19 -33.08 -9.24
N GLY A 288 -1.00 -33.56 -9.62
CA GLY A 288 -2.06 -33.87 -8.68
C GLY A 288 -1.38 -34.61 -7.55
N SER A 289 -1.66 -34.18 -6.33
CA SER A 289 -1.14 -34.85 -5.14
C SER A 289 -1.25 -36.37 -5.37
N LYS A 290 -0.27 -37.18 -4.94
CA LYS A 290 -0.41 -38.65 -4.98
C LYS A 290 -1.78 -39.11 -4.46
N ARG A 291 -2.40 -38.30 -3.59
CA ARG A 291 -3.75 -38.43 -3.04
C ARG A 291 -4.90 -38.18 -4.04
N GLU A 292 -4.77 -37.23 -4.96
CA GLU A 292 -5.75 -37.01 -6.05
C GLU A 292 -5.62 -38.08 -7.14
N GLN A 293 -4.39 -38.49 -7.48
CA GLN A 293 -4.18 -39.59 -8.43
C GLN A 293 -4.67 -40.93 -7.89
N SER A 294 -4.43 -41.24 -6.61
CA SER A 294 -4.97 -42.44 -5.97
C SER A 294 -6.48 -42.39 -5.79
N ARG A 295 -7.07 -41.20 -5.57
CA ARG A 295 -8.52 -41.04 -5.47
C ARG A 295 -9.21 -41.17 -6.83
N ALA A 296 -8.63 -40.61 -7.89
CA ALA A 296 -9.10 -40.81 -9.26
C ALA A 296 -8.95 -42.28 -9.71
N ALA A 297 -7.85 -42.94 -9.33
CA ALA A 297 -7.66 -44.37 -9.58
C ALA A 297 -8.65 -45.24 -8.79
N ALA A 298 -8.98 -44.86 -7.56
CA ALA A 298 -9.99 -45.54 -6.75
C ALA A 298 -11.42 -45.31 -7.29
N GLU A 299 -11.74 -44.10 -7.77
CA GLU A 299 -13.01 -43.79 -8.43
C GLU A 299 -13.14 -44.54 -9.77
N GLN A 300 -12.06 -44.66 -10.55
CA GLN A 300 -12.04 -45.49 -11.76
C GLN A 300 -12.18 -46.97 -11.45
N ALA A 301 -11.49 -47.49 -10.43
CA ALA A 301 -11.63 -48.89 -10.00
C ALA A 301 -13.06 -49.19 -9.50
N ALA A 302 -13.69 -48.24 -8.80
CA ALA A 302 -15.08 -48.35 -8.35
C ALA A 302 -16.07 -48.29 -9.53
N ALA A 303 -15.81 -47.47 -10.56
CA ALA A 303 -16.63 -47.42 -11.77
C ALA A 303 -16.55 -48.72 -12.61
N VAL A 304 -15.36 -49.33 -12.69
CA VAL A 304 -15.14 -50.64 -13.33
C VAL A 304 -15.83 -51.76 -12.54
N ALA A 305 -15.74 -51.73 -11.20
CA ALA A 305 -16.43 -52.69 -10.34
C ALA A 305 -17.97 -52.54 -10.37
N ALA A 306 -18.48 -51.34 -10.67
CA ALA A 306 -19.91 -51.05 -10.84
C ALA A 306 -20.46 -51.34 -12.24
N GLY A 307 -19.68 -51.98 -13.12
CA GLY A 307 -20.14 -52.44 -14.44
C GLY A 307 -20.26 -51.36 -15.52
N TYR A 308 -19.69 -50.16 -15.30
CA TYR A 308 -19.61 -49.13 -16.35
C TYR A 308 -18.43 -49.42 -17.29
N THR A 309 -18.58 -50.35 -18.22
CA THR A 309 -17.63 -50.59 -19.31
C THR A 309 -17.81 -49.53 -20.41
N SER A 310 -17.25 -48.34 -20.21
CA SER A 310 -17.04 -47.38 -21.30
C SER A 310 -15.60 -47.49 -21.80
N ALA A 311 -15.33 -48.52 -22.61
CA ALA A 311 -14.08 -48.60 -23.38
C ALA A 311 -14.30 -49.08 -24.84
N ASP A 312 -15.39 -49.78 -25.15
CA ASP A 312 -15.62 -50.31 -26.51
C ASP A 312 -16.49 -49.43 -27.44
N THR A 313 -17.00 -48.28 -26.97
CA THR A 313 -17.90 -47.43 -27.79
C THR A 313 -17.28 -46.16 -28.36
N ILE A 314 -16.01 -45.82 -28.06
CA ILE A 314 -15.43 -44.53 -28.48
C ILE A 314 -14.48 -44.67 -29.69
N HIS A 315 -13.98 -45.86 -30.01
CA HIS A 315 -12.99 -46.03 -31.09
C HIS A 315 -13.56 -46.34 -32.49
N ALA A 316 -14.88 -46.45 -32.66
CA ALA A 316 -15.52 -46.73 -33.97
C ALA A 316 -16.36 -45.56 -34.53
N ALA A 317 -16.19 -44.34 -34.02
CA ALA A 317 -16.82 -43.15 -34.59
C ALA A 317 -15.75 -42.24 -35.19
N GLY A 318 -15.50 -42.41 -36.49
CA GLY A 318 -14.69 -41.47 -37.27
C GLY A 318 -15.25 -40.05 -37.17
N TRP A 319 -14.38 -39.06 -37.37
CA TRP A 319 -14.65 -37.61 -37.36
C TRP A 319 -15.71 -37.12 -38.37
N ASN A 320 -16.41 -38.02 -39.05
CA ASN A 320 -17.48 -37.73 -40.00
C ASN A 320 -18.89 -37.94 -39.39
N GLY A 321 -18.98 -38.24 -38.09
CA GLY A 321 -20.23 -38.52 -37.38
C GLY A 321 -20.70 -37.43 -36.42
N PHE A 322 -20.26 -36.17 -36.56
CA PHE A 322 -20.88 -35.07 -35.81
C PHE A 322 -22.20 -34.68 -36.46
N THR A 323 -23.18 -35.59 -36.42
CA THR A 323 -24.57 -35.20 -36.60
C THR A 323 -24.87 -34.24 -35.44
N ARG A 324 -25.07 -32.95 -35.77
CA ARG A 324 -25.66 -32.00 -34.82
C ARG A 324 -26.87 -32.72 -34.22
N PRO A 325 -26.96 -32.92 -32.90
CA PRO A 325 -28.21 -33.40 -32.33
C PRO A 325 -29.27 -32.39 -32.76
N SER A 326 -30.17 -32.85 -33.64
CA SER A 326 -31.34 -32.13 -34.08
C SER A 326 -32.06 -31.65 -32.83
N GLY A 327 -32.25 -30.33 -32.74
CA GLY A 327 -32.62 -29.63 -31.53
C GLY A 327 -33.83 -30.21 -30.80
N THR A 328 -33.57 -31.09 -29.85
CA THR A 328 -34.40 -31.21 -28.66
C THR A 328 -33.85 -30.18 -27.68
N GLY A 329 -34.41 -28.97 -27.74
CA GLY A 329 -34.16 -27.96 -26.72
C GLY A 329 -34.38 -28.62 -25.36
N ALA A 330 -33.33 -28.69 -24.54
CA ALA A 330 -33.42 -29.25 -23.20
C ALA A 330 -34.55 -28.52 -22.48
N ARG A 331 -35.67 -29.22 -22.26
CA ARG A 331 -36.82 -28.63 -21.57
C ARG A 331 -36.33 -28.27 -20.18
N ALA A 332 -36.54 -27.03 -19.74
CA ALA A 332 -36.10 -26.56 -18.42
C ALA A 332 -36.61 -27.46 -17.26
N ALA A 333 -37.73 -28.16 -17.48
CA ALA A 333 -38.29 -29.15 -16.56
C ALA A 333 -37.48 -30.46 -16.43
N ALA A 334 -36.58 -30.77 -17.37
CA ALA A 334 -35.67 -31.91 -17.31
C ALA A 334 -34.36 -31.60 -16.56
N LEU A 335 -34.13 -30.32 -16.24
CA LEU A 335 -33.01 -29.90 -15.39
C LEU A 335 -33.39 -30.13 -13.92
N SER A 336 -32.43 -30.54 -13.11
CA SER A 336 -32.63 -30.69 -11.67
C SER A 336 -33.10 -29.36 -11.07
N PRO A 337 -34.16 -29.36 -10.24
CA PRO A 337 -34.67 -28.13 -9.65
C PRO A 337 -33.58 -27.47 -8.81
N VAL A 338 -33.35 -26.17 -9.03
CA VAL A 338 -32.35 -25.41 -8.30
C VAL A 338 -32.82 -25.20 -6.86
N THR A 339 -32.35 -26.05 -5.95
CA THR A 339 -32.60 -25.86 -4.52
C THR A 339 -31.71 -24.75 -3.97
N LEU A 340 -32.28 -23.61 -3.64
CA LEU A 340 -31.56 -22.50 -3.02
C LEU A 340 -31.34 -22.79 -1.52
N ARG A 341 -30.16 -23.31 -1.16
CA ARG A 341 -29.75 -23.43 0.25
C ARG A 341 -29.26 -22.09 0.79
N ASN A 342 -29.99 -21.53 1.75
CA ASN A 342 -29.72 -20.21 2.33
C ASN A 342 -28.77 -20.29 3.54
N SER A 343 -27.57 -20.86 3.34
CA SER A 343 -26.60 -21.08 4.41
C SER A 343 -25.61 -19.91 4.54
N PHE A 344 -25.87 -18.97 5.45
CA PHE A 344 -24.99 -17.81 5.66
C PHE A 344 -23.68 -18.18 6.38
N PHE A 345 -23.72 -18.93 7.47
CA PHE A 345 -22.52 -19.30 8.22
C PHE A 345 -21.51 -20.14 7.43
N PRO A 346 -21.93 -21.13 6.61
CA PRO A 346 -20.99 -21.81 5.72
C PRO A 346 -20.32 -20.89 4.69
N LEU A 347 -21.01 -19.82 4.25
CA LEU A 347 -20.42 -18.81 3.37
C LEU A 347 -19.36 -17.99 4.12
N VAL A 348 -19.62 -17.56 5.35
CA VAL A 348 -18.64 -16.88 6.21
C VAL A 348 -17.41 -17.77 6.42
N MET A 349 -17.61 -19.05 6.72
CA MET A 349 -16.52 -20.01 6.92
C MET A 349 -15.74 -20.27 5.62
N ALA A 350 -16.41 -20.28 4.47
CA ALA A 350 -15.75 -20.36 3.17
C ALA A 350 -14.88 -19.12 2.92
N GLU A 351 -15.36 -17.92 3.24
CA GLU A 351 -14.58 -16.68 3.12
C GLU A 351 -13.35 -16.67 4.05
N ILE A 352 -13.50 -17.11 5.30
CA ILE A 352 -12.35 -17.27 6.23
C ILE A 352 -11.33 -18.26 5.65
N ARG A 353 -11.77 -19.42 5.15
CA ARG A 353 -10.87 -20.38 4.51
C ARG A 353 -10.18 -19.80 3.29
N LEU A 354 -10.88 -19.01 2.47
CA LEU A 354 -10.30 -18.34 1.32
C LEU A 354 -9.26 -17.28 1.71
N MET A 355 -9.50 -16.52 2.79
CA MET A 355 -8.54 -15.56 3.34
C MET A 355 -7.25 -16.26 3.80
N MET A 356 -7.38 -17.41 4.47
CA MET A 356 -6.26 -18.18 4.99
C MET A 356 -5.59 -19.08 3.93
N LYS A 357 -6.17 -19.22 2.73
CA LYS A 357 -5.64 -20.13 1.71
C LYS A 357 -4.31 -19.60 1.17
N GLY A 358 -3.27 -20.41 1.25
CA GLY A 358 -1.93 -20.08 0.74
C GLY A 358 -1.01 -19.40 1.78
N THR A 359 -1.44 -19.30 3.04
CA THR A 359 -0.55 -18.89 4.14
C THR A 359 0.44 -20.00 4.48
N ARG A 360 1.68 -19.62 4.82
CA ARG A 360 2.72 -20.58 5.25
C ARG A 360 2.54 -20.92 6.72
N LEU A 361 2.99 -22.11 7.15
CA LEU A 361 2.94 -22.54 8.56
C LEU A 361 3.60 -21.52 9.52
N GLY A 362 4.72 -20.91 9.11
CA GLY A 362 5.39 -19.87 9.90
C GLY A 362 4.51 -18.66 10.20
N TRP A 363 3.50 -18.35 9.37
CA TRP A 363 2.57 -17.26 9.65
C TRP A 363 1.73 -17.54 10.91
N TYR A 364 1.23 -18.78 11.05
CA TYR A 364 0.47 -19.22 12.21
C TYR A 364 1.33 -19.31 13.46
N ALA A 365 2.60 -19.74 13.33
CA ALA A 365 3.54 -19.79 14.45
C ALA A 365 3.75 -18.39 15.06
N VAL A 366 4.00 -17.38 14.24
CA VAL A 366 4.15 -15.99 14.73
C VAL A 366 2.84 -15.46 15.30
N ALA A 367 1.69 -15.74 14.66
CA ALA A 367 0.39 -15.35 15.20
C ALA A 367 0.14 -15.96 16.59
N LEU A 368 0.47 -17.25 16.77
CA LEU A 368 0.35 -17.94 18.05
C LEU A 368 1.28 -17.32 19.11
N VAL A 369 2.53 -17.01 18.75
CA VAL A 369 3.48 -16.33 19.64
C VAL A 369 2.95 -14.97 20.08
N LEU A 370 2.41 -14.15 19.17
CA LEU A 370 1.82 -12.85 19.50
C LEU A 370 0.60 -12.99 20.42
N ILE A 371 -0.26 -13.99 20.19
CA ILE A 371 -1.42 -14.29 21.05
C ILE A 371 -0.96 -14.69 22.46
N ILE A 372 0.03 -15.58 22.57
CA ILE A 372 0.57 -16.02 23.86
C ILE A 372 1.20 -14.83 24.60
N LEU A 373 2.07 -14.07 23.93
CA LEU A 373 2.72 -12.90 24.52
C LEU A 373 1.70 -11.86 24.99
N GLY A 374 0.67 -11.57 24.18
CA GLY A 374 -0.40 -10.65 24.56
C GLY A 374 -1.27 -11.13 25.72
N LEU A 375 -1.42 -12.44 25.90
CA LEU A 375 -2.13 -13.01 27.06
C LEU A 375 -1.28 -12.97 28.33
N SER A 376 0.02 -13.24 28.21
CA SER A 376 0.94 -13.32 29.34
C SER A 376 1.32 -11.96 29.92
N MET A 377 1.38 -10.92 29.09
CA MET A 377 1.88 -9.60 29.47
C MET A 377 0.74 -8.63 29.81
N PRO A 378 0.89 -7.75 30.83
CA PRO A 378 -0.07 -6.69 31.10
C PRO A 378 -0.34 -5.76 29.91
N ALA A 379 -1.50 -5.08 29.89
CA ALA A 379 -1.84 -4.15 28.79
C ALA A 379 -0.80 -3.03 28.61
N GLY A 380 -0.34 -2.45 29.72
CA GLY A 380 0.67 -1.38 29.69
C GLY A 380 2.01 -1.82 29.11
N THR A 381 2.50 -3.00 29.51
CA THR A 381 3.77 -3.55 28.99
C THR A 381 3.62 -4.00 27.54
N SER A 382 2.48 -4.58 27.17
CA SER A 382 2.19 -4.99 25.79
C SER A 382 2.12 -3.80 24.83
N ALA A 383 1.61 -2.65 25.29
CA ALA A 383 1.63 -1.41 24.52
C ALA A 383 3.05 -0.81 24.43
N ALA A 384 3.79 -0.80 25.54
CA ALA A 384 5.17 -0.29 25.58
C ALA A 384 6.13 -1.09 24.69
N TRP A 385 6.00 -2.42 24.69
CA TRP A 385 6.84 -3.32 23.90
C TRP A 385 6.29 -3.56 22.49
N MET A 386 5.30 -2.78 22.06
CA MET A 386 4.69 -2.85 20.72
C MET A 386 4.00 -4.18 20.38
N ILE A 387 3.85 -5.11 21.33
CA ILE A 387 3.19 -6.41 21.11
C ILE A 387 1.75 -6.19 20.65
N TRP A 388 1.05 -5.23 21.27
CA TRP A 388 -0.33 -4.94 20.93
C TRP A 388 -0.48 -4.40 19.50
N PRO A 389 0.17 -3.27 19.12
CA PRO A 389 0.17 -2.80 17.74
C PRO A 389 0.62 -3.86 16.72
N LEU A 390 1.67 -4.63 17.01
CA LEU A 390 2.20 -5.65 16.10
C LEU A 390 1.18 -6.76 15.79
N THR A 391 0.34 -7.13 16.77
CA THR A 391 -0.73 -8.11 16.58
C THR A 391 -1.74 -7.65 15.53
N TRP A 392 -1.99 -6.34 15.44
CA TRP A 392 -2.97 -5.76 14.52
C TRP A 392 -2.43 -5.49 13.11
N ILE A 393 -1.12 -5.40 12.90
CA ILE A 393 -0.53 -5.32 11.55
C ILE A 393 -0.28 -6.71 10.95
N TRP A 394 -0.11 -7.75 11.78
CA TRP A 394 0.23 -9.10 11.34
C TRP A 394 -0.76 -9.73 10.31
N PRO A 395 -2.09 -9.67 10.51
CA PRO A 395 -3.08 -10.19 9.54
C PRO A 395 -3.35 -9.27 8.34
N LEU A 396 -2.60 -8.18 8.15
CA LEU A 396 -2.72 -7.25 7.02
C LEU A 396 -2.85 -7.98 5.67
N ALA A 397 -2.02 -9.01 5.45
CA ALA A 397 -2.03 -9.77 4.19
C ALA A 397 -3.35 -10.51 3.94
N LEU A 398 -4.03 -10.95 5.00
CA LEU A 398 -5.30 -11.69 4.91
C LEU A 398 -6.47 -10.74 4.63
N TRP A 399 -6.49 -9.58 5.27
CA TRP A 399 -7.50 -8.54 5.01
C TRP A 399 -7.33 -7.87 3.65
N SER A 400 -6.09 -7.76 3.13
CA SER A 400 -5.81 -7.06 1.88
C SER A 400 -6.62 -7.54 0.67
N GLY A 401 -7.06 -8.80 0.66
CA GLY A 401 -7.87 -9.35 -0.43
C GLY A 401 -9.36 -9.11 -0.32
N MET A 402 -9.84 -8.49 0.75
CA MET A 402 -11.27 -8.23 0.94
C MET A 402 -11.80 -7.30 -0.15
N GLY A 403 -12.93 -7.64 -0.78
CA GLY A 403 -13.58 -6.79 -1.79
C GLY A 403 -12.92 -6.74 -3.18
N SER A 404 -11.69 -7.23 -3.33
CA SER A 404 -10.93 -7.23 -4.58
C SER A 404 -10.62 -8.64 -5.13
N ARG A 405 -10.79 -9.69 -4.32
CA ARG A 405 -10.39 -11.07 -4.64
C ARG A 405 -11.08 -11.58 -5.90
N GLU A 406 -12.37 -11.31 -6.04
CA GLU A 406 -13.19 -11.80 -7.15
C GLU A 406 -12.78 -11.16 -8.49
N TYR A 407 -12.34 -9.91 -8.46
CA TYR A 407 -11.78 -9.23 -9.63
C TYR A 407 -10.39 -9.76 -9.97
N ARG A 408 -9.54 -9.98 -8.96
CA ARG A 408 -8.18 -10.48 -9.14
C ARG A 408 -8.13 -11.87 -9.78
N TYR A 409 -9.07 -12.75 -9.41
CA TYR A 409 -9.17 -14.11 -9.96
C TYR A 409 -10.21 -14.22 -11.08
N GLN A 410 -10.76 -13.09 -11.56
CA GLN A 410 -11.78 -13.03 -12.62
C GLN A 410 -13.04 -13.87 -12.34
N THR A 411 -13.32 -14.19 -11.08
CA THR A 411 -14.51 -14.95 -10.66
C THR A 411 -15.72 -14.06 -10.37
N HIS A 412 -15.60 -12.75 -10.51
CA HIS A 412 -16.66 -11.80 -10.16
C HIS A 412 -18.01 -12.09 -10.84
N LEU A 413 -18.04 -12.53 -12.10
CA LEU A 413 -19.29 -12.88 -12.81
C LEU A 413 -19.97 -14.12 -12.20
N LEU A 414 -19.18 -15.12 -11.79
CA LEU A 414 -19.70 -16.34 -11.14
C LEU A 414 -20.33 -15.99 -9.79
N VAL A 415 -19.69 -15.11 -9.04
CA VAL A 415 -20.16 -14.71 -7.71
C VAL A 415 -21.33 -13.72 -7.82
N ALA A 416 -21.33 -12.81 -8.81
CA ALA A 416 -22.42 -11.88 -9.08
C ALA A 416 -23.72 -12.60 -9.48
N SER A 417 -23.62 -13.77 -10.12
CA SER A 417 -24.76 -14.62 -10.47
C SER A 417 -25.41 -15.32 -9.26
N SER A 418 -24.83 -15.18 -8.06
CA SER A 418 -25.39 -15.78 -6.85
C SER A 418 -26.53 -14.96 -6.24
N PRO A 419 -27.56 -15.60 -5.65
CA PRO A 419 -28.66 -14.88 -5.01
C PRO A 419 -28.17 -13.96 -3.91
N ARG A 420 -28.65 -12.70 -3.91
CA ARG A 420 -28.32 -11.67 -2.90
C ARG A 420 -26.81 -11.39 -2.80
N TYR A 421 -26.08 -11.45 -3.93
CA TYR A 421 -24.67 -11.06 -4.05
C TYR A 421 -24.30 -9.78 -3.27
N LEU A 422 -25.11 -8.73 -3.45
CA LEU A 422 -24.85 -7.40 -2.88
C LEU A 422 -24.81 -7.37 -1.36
N THR A 423 -25.77 -8.00 -0.69
CA THR A 423 -25.90 -7.93 0.77
C THR A 423 -25.27 -9.15 1.44
N ARG A 424 -25.62 -10.36 1.00
CA ARG A 424 -25.23 -11.61 1.67
C ARG A 424 -23.73 -11.87 1.55
N GLN A 425 -23.16 -11.70 0.35
CA GLN A 425 -21.74 -11.96 0.18
C GLN A 425 -20.89 -10.85 0.79
N LEU A 426 -21.31 -9.58 0.66
CA LEU A 426 -20.60 -8.45 1.26
C LEU A 426 -20.53 -8.57 2.79
N THR A 427 -21.66 -8.87 3.43
CA THR A 427 -21.73 -9.08 4.89
C THR A 427 -20.94 -10.31 5.33
N ALA A 428 -20.93 -11.39 4.54
CA ALA A 428 -20.12 -12.57 4.84
C ALA A 428 -18.62 -12.27 4.79
N VAL A 429 -18.16 -11.52 3.77
CA VAL A 429 -16.76 -11.07 3.68
C VAL A 429 -16.43 -10.15 4.85
N TRP A 430 -17.26 -9.15 5.15
CA TRP A 430 -17.04 -8.26 6.29
C TRP A 430 -16.93 -9.01 7.62
N LEU A 431 -17.91 -9.87 7.92
CA LEU A 431 -17.93 -10.67 9.14
C LEU A 431 -16.73 -11.61 9.24
N SER A 432 -16.28 -12.20 8.12
CA SER A 432 -15.06 -13.00 8.10
C SER A 432 -13.81 -12.20 8.50
N GLY A 433 -13.71 -10.93 8.08
CA GLY A 433 -12.63 -10.03 8.48
C GLY A 433 -12.68 -9.65 9.96
N VAL A 434 -13.88 -9.40 10.50
CA VAL A 434 -14.11 -9.10 11.92
C VAL A 434 -13.74 -10.30 12.79
N LEU A 435 -14.22 -11.50 12.43
CA LEU A 435 -13.87 -12.74 13.14
C LEU A 435 -12.37 -13.00 13.11
N LEU A 436 -11.71 -12.76 11.97
CA LEU A 436 -10.26 -12.86 11.87
C LEU A 436 -9.56 -11.89 12.83
N ALA A 437 -10.02 -10.64 12.94
CA ALA A 437 -9.49 -9.66 13.88
C ALA A 437 -9.64 -10.13 15.33
N CYS A 438 -10.81 -10.64 15.70
CA CYS A 438 -11.05 -11.19 17.03
C CYS A 438 -10.16 -12.41 17.34
N ILE A 439 -9.94 -13.29 16.35
CA ILE A 439 -9.07 -14.47 16.50
C ILE A 439 -7.62 -14.05 16.69
N THR A 440 -7.10 -13.15 15.85
CA THR A 440 -5.69 -12.73 15.96
C THR A 440 -5.43 -11.87 17.18
N GLY A 441 -6.42 -11.06 17.61
CA GLY A 441 -6.36 -10.22 18.79
C GLY A 441 -6.80 -10.90 20.09
N SER A 442 -7.11 -12.21 20.07
CA SER A 442 -7.76 -12.90 21.20
C SER A 442 -6.94 -12.89 22.48
N GLY A 443 -5.61 -12.97 22.39
CA GLY A 443 -4.72 -12.98 23.56
C GLY A 443 -4.90 -11.72 24.41
N MET A 444 -4.89 -10.56 23.76
CA MET A 444 -5.08 -9.27 24.42
C MET A 444 -6.54 -8.98 24.77
N LEU A 445 -7.50 -9.47 23.98
CA LEU A 445 -8.92 -9.39 24.35
C LEU A 445 -9.16 -10.07 25.70
N ILE A 446 -8.65 -11.29 25.87
CA ILE A 446 -8.73 -12.02 27.14
C ILE A 446 -7.99 -11.25 28.23
N ARG A 447 -6.79 -10.71 27.93
CA ARG A 447 -6.03 -9.89 28.88
C ARG A 447 -6.80 -8.68 29.39
N PHE A 448 -7.45 -7.93 28.52
CA PHE A 448 -8.24 -6.75 28.92
C PHE A 448 -9.46 -7.12 29.76
N ILE A 449 -10.08 -8.27 29.50
CA ILE A 449 -11.17 -8.80 30.34
C ILE A 449 -10.64 -9.14 31.74
N LEU A 450 -9.49 -9.81 31.83
CA LEU A 450 -8.86 -10.17 33.11
C LEU A 450 -8.42 -8.94 33.91
N GLU A 451 -7.99 -7.88 33.24
CA GLU A 451 -7.59 -6.61 33.88
C GLU A 451 -8.78 -5.68 34.17
N GLY A 452 -9.99 -5.99 33.70
CA GLY A 452 -11.17 -5.14 33.84
C GLY A 452 -11.07 -3.80 33.11
N ASN A 453 -10.18 -3.68 32.11
CA ASN A 453 -9.93 -2.43 31.41
C ASN A 453 -10.98 -2.20 30.30
N LEU A 454 -12.09 -1.57 30.67
CA LEU A 454 -13.21 -1.26 29.78
C LEU A 454 -12.82 -0.30 28.64
N GLU A 455 -11.84 0.58 28.86
CA GLU A 455 -11.36 1.51 27.85
C GLU A 455 -10.67 0.76 26.71
N SER A 456 -9.68 -0.08 27.03
CA SER A 456 -8.97 -0.91 26.04
C SER A 456 -9.91 -1.87 25.30
N LEU A 457 -10.96 -2.39 25.98
CA LEU A 457 -12.00 -3.20 25.34
C LEU A 457 -12.84 -2.41 24.33
N ALA A 458 -13.18 -1.16 24.62
CA ALA A 458 -13.90 -0.30 23.68
C ALA A 458 -13.06 -0.01 22.43
N TYR A 459 -11.77 0.28 22.59
CA TYR A 459 -10.84 0.44 21.47
C TYR A 459 -10.67 -0.86 20.67
N PHE A 460 -10.57 -2.02 21.35
CA PHE A 460 -10.53 -3.32 20.70
C PHE A 460 -11.73 -3.55 19.78
N ALA A 461 -12.94 -3.38 20.32
CA ALA A 461 -14.18 -3.60 19.57
C ALA A 461 -14.28 -2.65 18.37
N SER A 462 -13.88 -1.39 18.58
CA SER A 462 -13.86 -0.36 17.53
C SER A 462 -12.87 -0.72 16.41
N ALA A 463 -11.64 -1.11 16.76
CA ALA A 463 -10.61 -1.52 15.81
C ALA A 463 -10.99 -2.79 15.03
N ALA A 464 -11.59 -3.78 15.72
CA ALA A 464 -12.04 -5.03 15.11
C ALA A 464 -13.09 -4.82 14.01
N LEU A 465 -13.85 -3.73 14.08
CA LEU A 465 -14.84 -3.35 13.07
C LEU A 465 -14.25 -2.39 12.04
N LEU A 466 -13.45 -1.41 12.47
CA LEU A 466 -12.88 -0.38 11.61
C LEU A 466 -11.98 -0.98 10.51
N ILE A 467 -11.10 -1.91 10.87
CA ILE A 467 -10.09 -2.43 9.95
C ILE A 467 -10.71 -3.26 8.81
N PRO A 468 -11.61 -4.23 9.07
CA PRO A 468 -12.30 -4.96 8.01
C PRO A 468 -13.19 -4.07 7.14
N SER A 469 -13.83 -3.03 7.71
CA SER A 469 -14.61 -2.06 6.94
C SER A 469 -13.73 -1.25 5.99
N LEU A 470 -12.56 -0.79 6.46
CA LEU A 470 -11.57 -0.10 5.64
C LEU A 470 -11.01 -1.01 4.53
N ALA A 471 -10.71 -2.26 4.85
CA ALA A 471 -10.24 -3.26 3.88
C ALA A 471 -11.27 -3.49 2.76
N LEU A 472 -12.53 -3.66 3.16
CA LEU A 472 -13.61 -3.95 2.23
C LEU A 472 -13.90 -2.78 1.29
N VAL A 473 -14.06 -1.56 1.82
CA VAL A 473 -14.37 -0.39 0.97
C VAL A 473 -13.25 -0.08 0.00
N SER A 474 -12.00 -0.12 0.46
CA SER A 474 -10.84 0.16 -0.38
C SER A 474 -10.67 -0.91 -1.47
N GLY A 475 -10.89 -2.19 -1.15
CA GLY A 475 -10.88 -3.29 -2.11
C GLY A 475 -12.00 -3.19 -3.16
N VAL A 476 -13.23 -2.89 -2.75
CA VAL A 476 -14.38 -2.75 -3.67
C VAL A 476 -14.22 -1.55 -4.59
N MET A 477 -13.81 -0.39 -4.07
CA MET A 477 -13.70 0.84 -4.86
C MET A 477 -12.55 0.78 -5.87
N THR A 478 -11.40 0.25 -5.46
CA THR A 478 -10.19 0.26 -6.30
C THR A 478 -9.96 -1.03 -7.06
N ARG A 479 -10.63 -2.12 -6.70
CA ARG A 479 -10.43 -3.47 -7.25
C ARG A 479 -8.98 -3.97 -7.09
N THR A 480 -8.23 -3.40 -6.16
CA THR A 480 -6.85 -3.82 -5.83
C THR A 480 -6.66 -3.93 -4.33
N ASN A 481 -5.73 -4.79 -3.93
CA ASN A 481 -5.36 -4.94 -2.51
C ASN A 481 -4.50 -3.77 -2.00
N ARG A 482 -3.82 -3.06 -2.89
CA ARG A 482 -2.74 -2.12 -2.56
C ARG A 482 -3.23 -0.93 -1.76
N THR A 483 -4.42 -0.45 -2.11
CA THR A 483 -5.01 0.72 -1.49
C THR A 483 -5.22 0.48 0.00
N PHE A 484 -5.76 -0.67 0.38
CA PHE A 484 -5.84 -1.07 1.78
C PHE A 484 -4.47 -1.20 2.41
N GLU A 485 -3.55 -1.94 1.76
CA GLU A 485 -2.23 -2.21 2.33
C GLU A 485 -1.48 -0.92 2.67
N VAL A 486 -1.45 0.06 1.75
CA VAL A 486 -0.79 1.35 1.96
C VAL A 486 -1.51 2.19 2.99
N LEU A 487 -2.84 2.37 2.86
CA LEU A 487 -3.61 3.20 3.79
C LEU A 487 -3.56 2.65 5.22
N TYR A 488 -3.69 1.34 5.38
CA TYR A 488 -3.66 0.72 6.70
C TYR A 488 -2.27 0.76 7.32
N MET A 489 -1.19 0.50 6.56
CA MET A 489 0.17 0.65 7.09
C MET A 489 0.45 2.08 7.55
N LEU A 490 -0.03 3.08 6.80
CA LEU A 490 0.08 4.50 7.18
C LEU A 490 -0.71 4.82 8.45
N LEU A 491 -1.98 4.40 8.52
CA LEU A 491 -2.81 4.60 9.71
C LEU A 491 -2.23 3.89 10.94
N TRP A 492 -1.70 2.67 10.75
CA TRP A 492 -1.04 1.92 11.79
C TRP A 492 0.23 2.62 12.29
N TYR A 493 1.02 3.18 11.37
CA TYR A 493 2.24 3.91 11.70
C TYR A 493 1.96 5.24 12.41
N LEU A 494 1.05 6.04 11.88
CA LEU A 494 0.71 7.34 12.47
C LEU A 494 -0.02 7.17 13.80
N GLY A 495 -0.99 6.25 13.86
CA GLY A 495 -1.81 6.00 15.03
C GLY A 495 -1.08 5.15 16.07
N PRO A 496 -1.25 3.82 16.09
CA PRO A 496 -0.66 2.94 17.10
C PRO A 496 0.85 3.05 17.32
N PHE A 497 1.65 3.24 16.26
CA PHE A 497 3.12 3.23 16.38
C PHE A 497 3.67 4.59 16.88
N ASN A 498 3.27 5.70 16.27
CA ASN A 498 3.69 7.05 16.68
C ASN A 498 2.79 7.67 17.77
N LYS A 499 1.72 6.99 18.18
CA LYS A 499 0.73 7.43 19.18
C LYS A 499 0.10 8.79 18.87
N THR A 500 -0.11 9.09 17.58
CA THR A 500 -0.73 10.37 17.19
C THR A 500 -2.18 10.42 17.68
N PRO A 501 -2.59 11.47 18.42
CA PRO A 501 -3.98 11.62 18.87
C PRO A 501 -4.97 11.50 17.70
N VAL A 502 -6.18 11.01 17.97
CA VAL A 502 -7.25 10.76 16.97
C VAL A 502 -6.96 9.63 15.97
N LEU A 503 -5.71 9.42 15.56
CA LEU A 503 -5.32 8.32 14.67
C LEU A 503 -4.99 7.03 15.43
N ASP A 504 -4.64 7.14 16.71
CA ASP A 504 -4.48 5.97 17.58
C ASP A 504 -5.85 5.34 17.93
N PHE A 505 -6.29 4.46 17.03
CA PHE A 505 -7.51 3.68 17.17
C PHE A 505 -7.36 2.48 18.10
N LEU A 506 -6.15 2.17 18.58
CA LEU A 506 -5.90 1.13 19.58
C LEU A 506 -5.93 1.67 21.01
N GLY A 507 -5.92 3.00 21.18
CA GLY A 507 -6.00 3.65 22.49
C GLY A 507 -4.78 3.37 23.36
N SER A 508 -3.59 3.35 22.76
CA SER A 508 -2.35 3.00 23.45
C SER A 508 -2.07 4.03 24.55
N PRO A 509 -1.78 3.59 25.80
CA PRO A 509 -1.50 4.53 26.87
C PRO A 509 -0.27 5.40 26.57
N SER A 510 -0.40 6.68 26.90
CA SER A 510 0.72 7.63 26.93
C SER A 510 1.66 7.34 28.11
N GLU A 511 2.79 8.04 28.20
CA GLU A 511 3.73 7.89 29.33
C GLU A 511 3.07 8.19 30.70
N SER A 512 2.00 8.97 30.71
CA SER A 512 1.18 9.24 31.91
C SER A 512 0.22 8.10 32.28
N GLY A 513 0.20 7.00 31.51
CA GLY A 513 -0.70 5.86 31.71
C GLY A 513 -2.13 6.06 31.19
N THR A 514 -2.46 7.24 30.66
CA THR A 514 -3.80 7.57 30.12
C THR A 514 -3.80 7.59 28.59
N SER A 515 -4.93 7.25 27.96
CA SER A 515 -5.08 7.38 26.50
C SER A 515 -5.10 8.85 26.06
N TRP A 516 -4.86 9.11 24.77
CA TRP A 516 -4.95 10.47 24.22
C TRP A 516 -6.34 11.11 24.45
N ALA A 517 -7.40 10.30 24.42
CA ALA A 517 -8.77 10.76 24.64
C ALA A 517 -8.98 11.16 26.10
N ALA A 518 -8.52 10.32 27.02
CA ALA A 518 -8.57 10.61 28.45
C ALA A 518 -7.75 11.86 28.81
N ALA A 519 -6.58 12.05 28.20
CA ALA A 519 -5.75 13.25 28.37
C ALA A 519 -6.47 14.53 27.89
N MET A 520 -7.38 14.42 26.92
CA MET A 520 -8.24 15.51 26.44
C MET A 520 -9.57 15.62 27.20
N GLY A 521 -9.80 14.81 28.24
CA GLY A 521 -11.07 14.75 28.97
C GLY A 521 -12.22 14.11 28.19
N ILE A 522 -11.94 13.46 27.06
CA ILE A 522 -12.92 12.79 26.22
C ILE A 522 -13.16 11.38 26.76
N ARG A 523 -14.42 11.02 27.01
CA ARG A 523 -14.77 9.68 27.49
C ARG A 523 -14.53 8.63 26.39
N TYR A 524 -13.92 7.50 26.75
CA TYR A 524 -13.56 6.41 25.83
C TYR A 524 -14.74 5.88 24.98
N TRP A 525 -15.96 5.85 25.52
CA TRP A 525 -17.14 5.39 24.78
C TRP A 525 -17.54 6.34 23.62
N LEU A 526 -17.30 7.65 23.75
CA LEU A 526 -17.52 8.61 22.66
C LEU A 526 -16.56 8.36 21.50
N VAL A 527 -15.29 8.11 21.83
CA VAL A 527 -14.27 7.75 20.84
C VAL A 527 -14.62 6.43 20.17
N GLY A 528 -15.02 5.42 20.94
CA GLY A 528 -15.51 4.15 20.39
C GLY A 528 -16.70 4.36 19.45
N CYS A 529 -17.71 5.14 19.86
CA CYS A 529 -18.86 5.47 19.00
C CYS A 529 -18.45 6.18 17.71
N SER A 530 -17.45 7.08 17.76
CA SER A 530 -16.95 7.77 16.57
C SER A 530 -16.32 6.79 15.57
N TYR A 531 -15.47 5.86 16.05
CA TYR A 531 -14.89 4.83 15.19
C TYR A 531 -15.93 3.84 14.65
N LEU A 532 -16.95 3.50 15.45
CA LEU A 532 -18.10 2.70 15.00
C LEU A 532 -18.89 3.40 13.90
N ALA A 533 -19.15 4.71 14.05
CA ALA A 533 -19.83 5.51 13.04
C ALA A 533 -19.01 5.59 11.74
N VAL A 534 -17.70 5.80 11.85
CA VAL A 534 -16.78 5.75 10.70
C VAL A 534 -16.81 4.37 10.04
N SER A 535 -16.73 3.29 10.82
CA SER A 535 -16.80 1.92 10.30
C SER A 535 -18.11 1.62 9.57
N ALA A 536 -19.24 2.05 10.12
CA ALA A 536 -20.55 1.92 9.47
C ALA A 536 -20.62 2.74 8.17
N GLY A 537 -20.08 3.96 8.16
CA GLY A 537 -19.97 4.80 6.97
C GLY A 537 -19.12 4.16 5.87
N LEU A 538 -17.98 3.56 6.23
CA LEU A 538 -17.12 2.82 5.29
C LEU A 538 -17.83 1.59 4.72
N LEU A 539 -18.57 0.84 5.55
CA LEU A 539 -19.35 -0.31 5.10
C LEU A 539 -20.50 0.10 4.16
N ALA A 540 -21.19 1.20 4.46
CA ALA A 540 -22.22 1.77 3.60
C ALA A 540 -21.61 2.21 2.24
N ALA A 541 -20.45 2.86 2.26
CA ALA A 541 -19.72 3.23 1.05
C ALA A 541 -19.32 1.99 0.23
N ALA A 542 -18.87 0.91 0.88
CA ALA A 542 -18.56 -0.35 0.21
C ALA A 542 -19.81 -0.96 -0.46
N TYR A 543 -20.95 -0.94 0.24
CA TYR A 543 -22.22 -1.40 -0.31
C TYR A 543 -22.66 -0.57 -1.53
N LEU A 544 -22.63 0.77 -1.41
CA LEU A 544 -22.98 1.67 -2.50
C LEU A 544 -22.07 1.49 -3.71
N ALA A 545 -20.76 1.40 -3.50
CA ALA A 545 -19.79 1.14 -4.57
C ALA A 545 -20.09 -0.19 -5.27
N ARG A 546 -20.37 -1.26 -4.51
CA ARG A 546 -20.72 -2.57 -5.09
C ARG A 546 -22.05 -2.55 -5.83
N SER A 547 -23.04 -1.80 -5.34
CA SER A 547 -24.36 -1.63 -5.98
C SER A 547 -24.26 -0.97 -7.35
N ARG A 548 -23.38 0.02 -7.51
CA ARG A 548 -23.12 0.66 -8.80
C ARG A 548 -22.51 -0.32 -9.80
N LEU A 549 -21.60 -1.18 -9.34
CA LEU A 549 -20.95 -2.19 -10.17
C LEU A 549 -21.96 -3.23 -10.67
N ALA A 550 -22.83 -3.72 -9.79
CA ALA A 550 -23.86 -4.70 -10.14
C ALA A 550 -24.92 -4.17 -11.13
N LYS A 551 -25.11 -2.84 -11.21
CA LYS A 551 -26.01 -2.21 -12.21
C LYS A 551 -25.34 -1.99 -13.57
N SER A 552 -24.01 -2.00 -13.62
CA SER A 552 -23.22 -1.76 -14.85
C SER A 552 -22.79 -3.05 -15.57
N SER A 553 -22.95 -4.20 -14.91
CA SER A 553 -22.73 -5.56 -15.43
C SER A 553 -24.06 -6.15 -15.86
#